data_AF-A0A9P1SR68-F1
#
_entry.id   AF-A0A9P1SR68-F1
#
_cell.length_a   1.000
_cell.length_b   1.000
_cell.length_c   1.000
_cell.angle_alpha   90.00
_cell.angle_beta   90.00
_cell.angle_gamma   90.00
#
_symmetry.space_group_name_H-M   'P 1'
#
loop_
_entity.id
_entity.type
_entity.pdbx_description
1 polymer ?
#
loop_
_entity_poly.entity_id
_entity_poly.type
_entity_poly.pdbx_seq_one_letter_code
_entity_poly.pdbx_strand_id
1 'polypeptide(L)'
;MYHAKRNDTKENKNNMEESWCKMKKGFFEVGDCIEISGEIVGLVIMADSDRFGLNRLFYSNGSWLLCPDINMYSNEAVSYEKKYWIKKITAPNEYTVMVVKPLKH
;
A
#
# COMPACT_ATOMS: atom_id res chain seq x y z
N MET A 1 -9.43 50.05 -47.05
CA MET A 1 -8.78 48.73 -46.93
C MET A 1 -8.98 48.23 -45.51
N TYR A 2 -9.68 47.11 -45.36
CA TYR A 2 -9.99 46.51 -44.06
C TYR A 2 -8.76 45.79 -43.50
N HIS A 3 -8.31 46.17 -42.31
CA HIS A 3 -7.42 45.33 -41.50
C HIS A 3 -8.09 45.09 -40.15
N ALA A 4 -8.78 43.96 -40.07
CA ALA A 4 -9.22 43.35 -38.82
C ALA A 4 -7.97 42.87 -38.04
N LYS A 5 -7.69 43.47 -36.88
CA LYS A 5 -6.75 42.90 -35.90
C LYS A 5 -7.56 42.03 -34.95
N ARG A 6 -7.15 40.76 -34.91
CA ARG A 6 -7.77 39.66 -34.17
C ARG A 6 -7.74 39.93 -32.66
N ASN A 7 -8.87 39.65 -32.01
CA ASN A 7 -8.91 39.26 -30.61
C ASN A 7 -8.19 37.93 -30.48
N ASP A 8 -7.24 37.81 -29.54
CA ASP A 8 -6.89 36.54 -28.93
C ASP A 8 -6.38 36.78 -27.50
N THR A 9 -7.33 36.63 -26.58
CA THR A 9 -7.25 35.73 -25.43
C THR A 9 -5.93 35.72 -24.67
N LYS A 10 -5.93 36.40 -23.51
CA LYS A 10 -5.01 36.14 -22.40
C LYS A 10 -4.97 34.64 -22.12
N GLU A 11 -3.86 33.98 -22.44
CA GLU A 11 -3.60 32.59 -22.09
C GLU A 11 -3.52 32.47 -20.56
N ASN A 12 -4.67 32.20 -19.98
CA ASN A 12 -4.80 31.58 -18.68
C ASN A 12 -4.55 30.08 -18.89
N LYS A 13 -3.27 29.69 -18.92
CA LYS A 13 -2.85 28.30 -19.05
C LYS A 13 -1.88 27.96 -17.93
N ASN A 14 -2.30 26.96 -17.13
CA ASN A 14 -1.45 26.02 -16.38
C ASN A 14 -1.18 26.32 -14.90
N ASN A 15 -2.20 26.71 -14.14
CA ASN A 15 -2.25 26.52 -12.68
C ASN A 15 -3.11 25.28 -12.30
N MET A 16 -3.09 24.22 -13.12
CA MET A 16 -3.98 23.05 -12.97
C MET A 16 -3.23 21.71 -12.84
N GLU A 17 -1.92 21.71 -12.54
CA GLU A 17 -1.13 20.47 -12.47
C GLU A 17 -0.29 20.25 -11.18
N GLU A 18 -0.38 21.12 -10.17
CA GLU A 18 0.34 20.91 -8.89
C GLU A 18 -0.57 20.82 -7.65
N SER A 19 -1.83 20.44 -7.84
CA SER A 19 -2.65 19.87 -6.76
C SER A 19 -2.62 18.34 -6.84
N TRP A 20 -1.43 17.76 -6.99
CA TRP A 20 -1.22 16.41 -6.47
C TRP A 20 -1.39 16.54 -4.98
N CYS A 21 -2.63 16.27 -4.51
CA CYS A 21 -2.92 16.01 -3.11
C CYS A 21 -1.72 15.25 -2.55
N LYS A 22 -0.98 15.86 -1.62
CA LYS A 22 -0.07 15.14 -0.75
C LYS A 22 -0.94 14.14 -0.01
N MET A 23 -1.23 13.00 -0.66
CA MET A 23 -1.98 11.91 -0.06
C MET A 23 -1.18 11.59 1.19
N LYS A 24 -1.81 11.82 2.33
CA LYS A 24 -1.20 11.64 3.62
C LYS A 24 -0.72 10.19 3.64
N LYS A 25 0.59 9.96 3.57
CA LYS A 25 1.10 8.59 3.53
C LYS A 25 0.92 8.01 4.92
N GLY A 26 0.27 6.85 5.00
CA GLY A 26 0.19 6.10 6.25
C GLY A 26 1.56 5.52 6.62
N PHE A 27 1.65 4.86 7.77
CA PHE A 27 2.92 4.35 8.29
C PHE A 27 3.53 3.22 7.44
N PHE A 28 2.68 2.38 6.86
CA PHE A 28 3.02 1.28 5.96
C PHE A 28 2.63 1.60 4.52
N GLU A 29 3.44 1.12 3.58
CA GLU A 29 3.25 1.29 2.15
C GLU A 29 3.09 -0.08 1.46
N VAL A 30 2.48 -0.06 0.27
CA VAL A 30 2.36 -1.27 -0.57
C VAL A 30 3.74 -1.84 -0.86
N GLY A 31 3.91 -3.14 -0.64
CA GLY A 31 5.17 -3.86 -0.80
C GLY A 31 5.95 -4.07 0.50
N ASP A 32 5.56 -3.39 1.60
CA ASP A 32 6.15 -3.67 2.90
C ASP A 32 5.85 -5.10 3.36
N CYS A 33 6.85 -5.79 3.90
CA CYS A 33 6.67 -7.00 4.69
C CYS A 33 6.66 -6.63 6.16
N ILE A 34 5.64 -7.05 6.90
CA ILE A 34 5.46 -6.67 8.30
C ILE A 34 5.19 -7.87 9.18
N GLU A 35 5.54 -7.73 10.46
CA GLU A 35 5.23 -8.66 11.54
C GLU A 35 4.39 -7.95 12.60
N ILE A 36 3.29 -8.59 13.01
CA ILE A 36 2.39 -8.14 14.08
C ILE A 36 2.53 -9.09 15.26
N SER A 37 3.01 -8.57 16.39
CA SER A 37 3.14 -9.27 17.67
C SER A 37 3.89 -10.60 17.65
N GLY A 38 4.71 -10.89 16.63
CA GLY A 38 5.44 -12.16 16.52
C GLY A 38 4.61 -13.34 16.02
N GLU A 39 3.32 -13.14 15.75
CA GLU A 39 2.40 -14.22 15.38
C GLU A 39 1.95 -14.14 13.92
N ILE A 40 1.83 -12.91 13.39
CA ILE A 40 1.34 -12.69 12.04
C ILE A 40 2.45 -12.05 11.23
N VAL A 41 2.83 -12.70 10.15
CA VAL A 41 3.71 -12.14 9.12
C VAL A 41 2.89 -11.97 7.85
N GLY A 42 3.11 -10.90 7.10
CA GLY A 42 2.39 -10.69 5.85
C GLY A 42 2.92 -9.55 5.02
N LEU A 43 2.41 -9.46 3.79
CA LEU A 43 2.69 -8.35 2.89
C LEU A 43 1.55 -7.35 2.86
N VAL A 44 1.93 -6.09 2.85
CA VAL A 44 1.02 -4.99 2.56
C VAL A 44 0.79 -4.94 1.06
N ILE A 45 -0.43 -5.29 0.64
CA ILE A 45 -0.83 -5.32 -0.78
C ILE A 45 -1.66 -4.11 -1.19
N MET A 46 -2.18 -3.37 -0.21
CA MET A 46 -2.90 -2.11 -0.37
C MET A 46 -2.65 -1.26 0.86
N ALA A 47 -2.46 0.05 0.67
CA ALA A 47 -2.24 0.98 1.77
C ALA A 47 -2.71 2.39 1.39
N ASP A 48 -3.38 3.04 2.33
CA ASP A 48 -3.74 4.46 2.27
C ASP A 48 -3.32 5.15 3.58
N SER A 49 -3.78 6.39 3.80
CA SER A 49 -3.45 7.18 4.99
C SER A 49 -3.92 6.54 6.29
N ASP A 50 -5.02 5.80 6.24
CA ASP A 50 -5.82 5.42 7.39
C ASP A 50 -5.79 3.91 7.62
N ARG A 51 -5.57 3.12 6.56
CA ARG A 51 -5.66 1.66 6.57
C ARG A 51 -4.67 0.99 5.62
N PHE A 52 -4.39 -0.27 5.88
CA PHE A 52 -3.66 -1.13 4.98
C PHE A 52 -4.26 -2.54 4.97
N GLY A 53 -4.13 -3.22 3.82
CA GLY A 53 -4.54 -4.60 3.64
C GLY A 53 -3.31 -5.51 3.67
N LEU A 54 -3.33 -6.45 4.60
CA LEU A 54 -2.29 -7.43 4.81
C LEU A 54 -2.72 -8.76 4.20
N ASN A 55 -1.90 -9.26 3.29
CA ASN A 55 -1.97 -10.65 2.88
C ASN A 55 -1.03 -11.49 3.76
N ARG A 56 -1.60 -12.45 4.50
CA ARG A 56 -0.87 -13.23 5.50
C ARG A 56 0.03 -14.29 4.88
N LEU A 57 1.14 -14.53 5.55
CA LEU A 57 2.11 -15.55 5.25
C LEU A 57 2.06 -16.66 6.28
N PHE A 58 2.05 -17.90 5.80
CA PHE A 58 2.10 -19.08 6.63
C PHE A 58 3.29 -19.94 6.24
N TYR A 59 4.13 -20.29 7.19
CA TYR A 59 5.18 -21.26 6.96
C TYR A 59 4.59 -22.67 7.12
N SER A 60 4.64 -23.47 6.06
CA SER A 60 4.15 -24.84 6.07
C SER A 60 5.02 -25.72 5.18
N ASN A 61 5.38 -26.91 5.66
CA ASN A 61 6.15 -27.91 4.90
C ASN A 61 7.44 -27.36 4.26
N GLY A 62 8.16 -26.50 4.97
CA GLY A 62 9.43 -25.94 4.48
C GLY A 62 9.27 -24.83 3.44
N SER A 63 8.08 -24.26 3.30
CA SER A 63 7.80 -23.19 2.34
C SER A 63 6.85 -22.14 2.91
N TRP A 64 7.03 -20.90 2.49
CA TRP A 64 6.05 -19.85 2.74
C TRP A 64 4.87 -19.98 1.78
N LEU A 65 3.66 -19.94 2.33
CA LEU A 65 2.40 -19.94 1.62
C LEU A 65 1.71 -18.59 1.82
N LEU A 66 1.16 -18.07 0.74
CA LEU A 66 0.32 -16.88 0.76
C LEU A 66 -1.12 -17.28 1.10
N CYS A 67 -1.73 -16.58 2.05
CA CYS A 67 -3.15 -16.69 2.30
C CYS A 67 -3.93 -16.02 1.15
N PRO A 68 -5.06 -16.57 0.68
CA PRO A 68 -5.90 -15.84 -0.27
C PRO A 68 -6.59 -14.64 0.38
N ASP A 69 -6.77 -14.66 1.71
CA ASP A 69 -7.53 -13.65 2.44
C ASP A 69 -6.70 -12.40 2.72
N ILE A 70 -7.38 -11.25 2.61
CA ILE A 70 -6.81 -9.92 2.90
C ILE A 70 -7.43 -9.41 4.18
N ASN A 71 -6.59 -9.22 5.20
CA ASN A 71 -7.01 -8.64 6.46
C ASN A 71 -6.75 -7.14 6.46
N MET A 72 -7.75 -6.34 6.86
CA MET A 72 -7.62 -4.88 6.93
C MET A 72 -7.23 -4.42 8.33
N TYR A 73 -6.25 -3.52 8.38
CA TYR A 73 -5.68 -2.95 9.60
C TYR A 73 -5.61 -1.42 9.51
N SER A 74 -5.45 -0.74 10.64
CA SER A 74 -5.25 0.71 10.70
C SER A 74 -3.85 1.09 10.23
N ASN A 75 -3.65 2.17 9.48
CA ASN A 75 -2.32 2.65 9.11
C ASN A 75 -1.84 3.78 10.03
N GLU A 76 -2.57 4.05 11.11
CA GLU A 76 -2.20 5.01 12.14
C GLU A 76 -1.35 4.33 13.22
N ALA A 77 -0.12 4.82 13.44
CA ALA A 77 0.81 4.26 14.43
C ALA A 77 0.20 4.16 15.85
N VAL A 78 -0.64 5.14 16.23
CA VAL A 78 -1.29 5.21 17.55
C VAL A 78 -2.21 4.02 17.83
N SER A 79 -2.75 3.37 16.77
CA SER A 79 -3.64 2.21 16.92
C SER A 79 -2.95 0.99 17.54
N TYR A 80 -1.61 0.96 17.55
CA TYR A 80 -0.81 -0.20 17.93
C TYR A 80 -0.18 -0.08 19.31
N GLU A 81 0.03 1.13 19.82
CA GLU A 81 0.74 1.40 21.08
C GLU A 81 0.20 0.64 22.31
N LYS A 82 -1.08 0.25 22.30
CA LYS A 82 -1.77 -0.34 23.47
C LYS A 82 -2.14 -1.82 23.35
N LYS A 83 -2.04 -2.43 22.16
CA LYS A 83 -2.57 -3.78 21.92
C LYS A 83 -1.58 -4.74 21.27
N TYR A 84 -0.89 -4.29 20.24
CA TYR A 84 -0.03 -5.14 19.40
C TYR A 84 1.12 -4.29 18.88
N TRP A 85 2.35 -4.78 18.88
CA TRP A 85 3.42 -4.08 18.16
C TRP A 85 3.42 -4.53 16.70
N ILE A 86 3.74 -3.61 15.79
CA ILE A 86 3.94 -3.91 14.38
C ILE A 86 5.29 -3.35 13.96
N LYS A 87 6.07 -4.15 13.23
CA LYS A 87 7.34 -3.71 12.64
C LYS A 87 7.48 -4.18 11.21
N LYS A 88 8.25 -3.44 10.41
CA LYS A 88 8.71 -3.91 9.10
C LYS A 88 9.80 -4.96 9.30
N ILE A 89 9.76 -6.00 8.48
CA ILE A 89 10.78 -7.06 8.43
C ILE A 89 11.25 -7.24 7.00
N THR A 90 12.39 -7.90 6.82
CA THR A 90 12.84 -8.31 5.49
C THR A 90 11.88 -9.36 4.94
N ALA A 91 11.43 -9.18 3.70
CA ALA A 91 10.65 -10.21 3.02
C ALA A 91 11.50 -11.49 2.88
N PRO A 92 10.93 -12.70 3.09
CA PRO A 92 11.63 -13.95 2.85
C PRO A 92 12.21 -14.02 1.43
N ASN A 93 13.40 -14.58 1.27
CA ASN A 93 14.07 -14.64 -0.05
C ASN A 93 13.24 -15.41 -1.10
N GLU A 94 12.33 -16.29 -0.68
CA GLU A 94 11.44 -17.03 -1.58
C GLU A 94 10.34 -16.15 -2.22
N TYR A 95 10.23 -14.86 -1.86
CA TYR A 95 9.15 -13.99 -2.31
C TYR A 95 9.18 -13.59 -3.78
N THR A 96 10.31 -13.71 -4.46
CA THR A 96 10.42 -13.38 -5.88
C THR A 96 9.58 -14.32 -6.75
N VAL A 97 9.14 -15.48 -6.22
CA VAL A 97 8.48 -16.56 -6.97
C VAL A 97 7.45 -17.33 -6.12
N MET A 98 6.50 -16.66 -5.45
CA MET A 98 5.51 -17.40 -4.66
C MET A 98 4.33 -17.96 -5.47
N VAL A 99 4.04 -19.24 -5.23
CA VAL A 99 2.93 -19.98 -5.86
C VAL A 99 1.69 -19.87 -4.99
N VAL A 100 0.63 -19.27 -5.53
CA VAL A 100 -0.69 -19.27 -4.88
C VAL A 100 -1.28 -20.68 -4.96
N LYS A 101 -1.50 -21.32 -3.81
CA LYS A 101 -2.22 -22.60 -3.74
C LYS A 101 -3.57 -22.39 -3.04
N PRO A 102 -4.69 -22.72 -3.70
CA PRO A 102 -5.96 -22.77 -3.01
C PRO A 102 -5.90 -23.86 -1.93
N LEU A 103 -6.28 -23.51 -0.70
CA LEU A 103 -6.47 -24.48 0.36
C LEU A 103 -7.64 -25.38 -0.03
N LYS A 104 -7.38 -26.68 -0.24
CA LYS A 104 -8.43 -27.65 -0.49
C LYS A 104 -9.25 -27.81 0.80
N HIS A 105 -10.54 -27.52 0.69
CA HIS A 105 -11.54 -27.72 1.74
C HIS A 105 -11.90 -29.20 1.89
#